data_AF-A0A3M7HJ55-F1
#
_entry.id   AF-A0A3M7HJ55-F1
#
_cell.length_a   1.000
_cell.length_b   1.000
_cell.length_c   1.000
_cell.angle_alpha   90.00
_cell.angle_beta   90.00
_cell.angle_gamma   90.00
#
_symmetry.space_group_name_H-M   'P 1'
#
loop_
_entity.id
_entity.type
_entity.pdbx_description
1 polymer ?
#
loop_
_entity_poly.entity_id
_entity_poly.type
_entity_poly.pdbx_seq_one_letter_code
_entity_poly.pdbx_strand_id
1 'polypeptide(L)'
;MAIVDIYLRTPTQHGKLATLDQKRVRFNSGTLDRLLGFLPASEKQTVTLQGAAPAALTFLLDRIRTKPKSQDLHIKVHDQPFPKAVAIYEAAEVLDIKPPQPHIAGFIVGHLSHNKITPADMLVVHKCFYDRRETCKAWRVMVHQVAWYLSTSKYTAEEALELKRAAMQYPELVDAVDWQVDELFPNKRKFAEQLAAAEAEAEAE
;
A
#
# COMPACT_ATOMS: atom_id res chain seq x y z
N MET A 1 2.01 -25.61 -26.63
CA MET A 1 1.67 -25.18 -25.25
C MET A 1 1.00 -23.82 -25.38
N ALA A 2 -0.24 -23.67 -24.93
CA ALA A 2 -0.95 -22.40 -25.09
C ALA A 2 -0.31 -21.32 -24.19
N ILE A 3 -0.11 -20.14 -24.75
CA ILE A 3 0.55 -19.01 -24.09
C ILE A 3 -0.37 -17.81 -23.95
N VAL A 4 -0.07 -16.98 -22.96
CA VAL A 4 -0.70 -15.68 -22.75
C VAL A 4 0.36 -14.59 -22.78
N ASP A 5 0.15 -13.58 -23.63
CA ASP A 5 0.87 -12.32 -23.60
C ASP A 5 0.13 -11.37 -22.65
N ILE A 6 0.82 -10.93 -21.59
CA ILE A 6 0.27 -10.03 -20.58
C ILE A 6 0.83 -8.63 -20.83
N TYR A 7 -0.05 -7.67 -21.02
CA TYR A 7 0.27 -6.26 -21.16
C TYR A 7 -0.20 -5.47 -19.94
N LEU A 8 0.43 -4.33 -19.71
CA LEU A 8 -0.01 -3.34 -18.74
C LEU A 8 -0.44 -2.09 -19.47
N ARG A 9 -1.53 -1.48 -19.03
CA ARG A 9 -1.91 -0.13 -19.40
C ARG A 9 -1.91 0.75 -18.15
N THR A 10 -1.03 1.74 -18.13
CA THR A 10 -1.04 2.86 -17.19
C THR A 10 -1.50 4.12 -17.93
N PRO A 11 -1.79 5.24 -17.24
CA PRO A 11 -2.12 6.50 -17.90
C PRO A 11 -1.03 7.00 -18.88
N THR A 12 0.23 6.62 -18.63
CA THR A 12 1.40 7.12 -19.38
C THR A 12 2.07 6.07 -20.26
N GLN A 13 1.69 4.79 -20.16
CA GLN A 13 2.38 3.72 -20.87
C GLN A 13 1.47 2.53 -21.17
N HIS A 14 1.64 1.94 -22.35
CA HIS A 14 1.17 0.59 -22.65
C HIS A 14 2.36 -0.27 -23.08
N GLY A 15 2.55 -1.42 -22.44
CA GLY A 15 3.71 -2.26 -22.71
C GLY A 15 3.47 -3.72 -22.34
N LYS A 16 4.16 -4.61 -23.04
CA LYS A 16 4.16 -6.04 -22.72
C LYS A 16 4.97 -6.26 -21.44
N LEU A 17 4.39 -6.95 -20.46
CA LEU A 17 5.06 -7.33 -19.22
C LEU A 17 5.70 -8.71 -19.33
N ALA A 18 4.95 -9.70 -19.82
CA ALA A 18 5.40 -11.09 -19.83
C ALA A 18 4.68 -11.93 -20.89
N THR A 19 5.33 -13.04 -21.27
CA THR A 19 4.68 -14.18 -21.91
C THR A 19 4.71 -15.35 -20.94
N LEU A 20 3.57 -16.00 -20.69
CA LEU A 20 3.47 -17.11 -19.75
C LEU A 20 2.67 -18.28 -20.32
N ASP A 21 2.88 -19.47 -19.77
CA ASP A 21 2.02 -20.63 -20.04
C ASP A 21 0.62 -20.39 -19.47
N GLN A 22 -0.40 -20.64 -20.29
CA GLN A 22 -1.79 -20.37 -19.95
C GLN A 22 -2.24 -21.19 -18.73
N LYS A 23 -1.83 -22.46 -18.63
CA LYS A 23 -2.22 -23.33 -17.50
C LYS A 23 -1.66 -22.83 -16.17
N ARG A 24 -0.37 -22.44 -16.15
CA ARG A 24 0.27 -21.83 -14.98
C ARG A 24 -0.44 -20.57 -14.53
N VAL A 25 -0.78 -19.70 -15.47
CA VAL A 25 -1.44 -18.42 -15.16
C VAL A 25 -2.82 -18.65 -14.55
N ARG A 26 -3.66 -19.49 -15.18
CA ARG A 26 -5.00 -19.82 -14.68
C ARG A 26 -4.97 -20.40 -13.26
N PHE A 27 -3.99 -21.24 -12.97
CA PHE A 27 -3.84 -21.86 -11.65
C PHE A 27 -3.49 -20.85 -10.55
N ASN A 28 -2.62 -19.88 -10.83
CA ASN A 28 -2.07 -18.99 -9.80
C ASN A 28 -2.71 -17.59 -9.75
N SER A 29 -3.60 -17.24 -10.68
CA SER A 29 -4.26 -15.92 -10.73
C SER A 29 -5.73 -16.06 -11.11
N GLY A 30 -6.62 -15.69 -10.18
CA GLY A 30 -8.06 -15.68 -10.43
C GLY A 30 -8.49 -14.64 -11.46
N THR A 31 -7.86 -13.45 -11.45
CA THR A 31 -8.17 -12.40 -12.43
C THR A 31 -7.81 -12.84 -13.84
N LEU A 32 -6.62 -13.38 -14.03
CA LEU A 32 -6.20 -13.86 -15.34
C LEU A 32 -7.03 -15.07 -15.79
N ASP A 33 -7.40 -15.98 -14.89
CA ASP A 33 -8.30 -17.09 -15.23
C ASP A 33 -9.66 -16.60 -15.74
N ARG A 34 -10.28 -15.64 -15.04
CA ARG A 34 -11.52 -14.99 -15.47
C ARG A 34 -11.37 -14.33 -16.84
N LEU A 35 -10.35 -13.48 -17.02
CA LEU A 35 -10.11 -12.78 -18.29
C LEU A 35 -9.91 -13.75 -19.46
N LEU A 36 -9.13 -14.81 -19.26
CA LEU A 36 -8.90 -15.83 -20.28
C LEU A 36 -10.14 -16.70 -20.54
N GLY A 37 -11.07 -16.79 -19.58
CA GLY A 37 -12.36 -17.49 -19.73
C GLY A 37 -13.33 -16.79 -20.69
N PHE A 38 -13.21 -15.46 -20.84
CA PHE A 38 -14.03 -14.68 -21.78
C PHE A 38 -13.49 -14.69 -23.22
N LEU A 39 -12.26 -15.16 -23.42
CA LEU A 39 -11.62 -15.17 -24.73
C LEU A 39 -11.85 -16.52 -25.43
N PRO A 40 -12.03 -16.53 -26.76
CA PRO A 40 -12.12 -17.77 -27.52
C PRO A 40 -10.84 -18.59 -27.36
N ALA A 41 -10.97 -19.92 -27.40
CA ALA A 41 -9.83 -20.82 -27.30
C ALA A 41 -8.83 -20.53 -28.42
N SER A 42 -7.57 -20.28 -28.05
CA SER A 42 -6.48 -19.97 -28.96
C SER A 42 -5.17 -20.44 -28.36
N GLU A 43 -4.20 -20.82 -29.20
CA GLU A 43 -2.83 -21.14 -28.77
C GLU A 43 -2.11 -19.92 -28.20
N LYS A 44 -2.54 -18.71 -28.59
CA LYS A 44 -2.01 -17.45 -28.09
C LYS A 44 -3.15 -16.50 -27.76
N GLN A 45 -3.22 -16.09 -26.49
CA GLN A 45 -4.17 -15.09 -26.00
C GLN A 45 -3.43 -13.85 -25.50
N THR A 46 -4.10 -12.71 -25.52
CA THR A 46 -3.56 -11.44 -25.02
C THR A 46 -4.50 -10.89 -23.95
N VAL A 47 -3.94 -10.45 -22.83
CA VAL A 47 -4.67 -9.82 -21.75
C VAL A 47 -4.00 -8.54 -21.32
N THR A 48 -4.78 -7.53 -20.98
CA THR A 48 -4.29 -6.23 -20.52
C THR A 48 -4.71 -6.01 -19.07
N LEU A 49 -3.73 -5.82 -18.21
CA LEU A 49 -3.91 -5.46 -16.80
C LEU A 49 -3.88 -3.95 -16.62
N GLN A 50 -4.52 -3.48 -15.55
CA GLN A 50 -4.55 -2.08 -15.09
C GLN A 50 -4.55 -2.06 -13.56
N GLY A 51 -4.24 -0.91 -12.97
CA GLY A 51 -4.48 -0.65 -11.54
C GLY A 51 -3.41 -1.13 -10.55
N ALA A 52 -2.21 -1.48 -11.01
CA ALA A 52 -1.08 -1.76 -10.10
C ALA A 52 0.26 -1.31 -10.69
N ALA A 53 1.24 -1.11 -9.81
CA ALA A 53 2.59 -0.69 -10.21
C ALA A 53 3.26 -1.72 -11.15
N PRO A 54 3.85 -1.28 -12.29
CA PRO A 54 4.46 -2.18 -13.27
C PRO A 54 5.51 -3.14 -12.66
N ALA A 55 6.39 -2.62 -11.81
CA ALA A 55 7.46 -3.41 -11.21
C ALA A 55 6.94 -4.53 -10.28
N ALA A 56 5.83 -4.27 -9.56
CA ALA A 56 5.21 -5.26 -8.68
C ALA A 56 4.48 -6.35 -9.48
N LEU A 57 3.78 -5.97 -10.56
CA LEU A 57 3.18 -6.94 -11.48
C LEU A 57 4.25 -7.82 -12.14
N THR A 58 5.32 -7.23 -12.68
CA THR A 58 6.43 -7.98 -13.27
C THR A 58 7.02 -8.96 -12.25
N PHE A 59 7.24 -8.52 -11.01
CA PHE A 59 7.73 -9.40 -9.94
C PHE A 59 6.82 -10.60 -9.70
N LEU A 60 5.49 -10.39 -9.61
CA LEU A 60 4.54 -11.50 -9.39
C LEU A 60 4.44 -12.44 -10.59
N LEU A 61 4.42 -11.89 -11.81
CA LEU A 61 4.39 -12.68 -13.05
C LEU A 61 5.66 -13.53 -13.20
N ASP A 62 6.82 -12.99 -12.84
CA ASP A 62 8.08 -13.73 -12.81
C ASP A 62 8.06 -14.86 -11.77
N ARG A 63 7.43 -14.64 -10.61
CA ARG A 63 7.23 -15.71 -9.61
C ARG A 63 6.33 -16.82 -10.14
N ILE A 64 5.22 -16.49 -10.80
CA ILE A 64 4.35 -17.48 -11.46
C ILE A 64 5.12 -18.26 -12.54
N ARG A 65 5.97 -17.57 -13.32
CA ARG A 65 6.78 -18.18 -14.39
C ARG A 65 7.76 -19.22 -13.85
N THR A 66 8.51 -18.83 -12.83
CA THR A 66 9.68 -19.58 -12.34
C THR A 66 9.36 -20.65 -11.30
N LYS A 67 8.20 -20.55 -10.65
CA LYS A 67 7.76 -21.48 -9.62
C LYS A 67 7.70 -22.95 -10.12
N PRO A 68 8.19 -23.94 -9.37
CA PRO A 68 7.97 -25.35 -9.68
C PRO A 68 6.48 -25.73 -9.65
N LYS A 69 6.04 -26.57 -10.59
CA LYS A 69 4.61 -26.99 -10.70
C LYS A 69 4.09 -27.76 -9.47
N SER A 70 5.00 -28.31 -8.66
CA SER A 70 4.70 -29.14 -7.48
C SER A 70 4.56 -28.35 -6.17
N GLN A 71 4.78 -27.03 -6.19
CA GLN A 71 4.77 -26.21 -4.99
C GLN A 71 3.59 -25.24 -5.00
N ASP A 72 3.20 -24.73 -3.84
CA ASP A 72 2.29 -23.58 -3.72
C ASP A 72 3.02 -22.26 -3.88
N LEU A 73 2.29 -21.23 -4.32
CA LEU A 73 2.91 -19.96 -4.65
C LEU A 73 3.06 -19.22 -3.35
N HIS A 74 4.31 -18.90 -3.00
CA HIS A 74 4.62 -18.10 -1.83
C HIS A 74 5.40 -16.86 -2.26
N ILE A 75 4.87 -15.70 -1.89
CA ILE A 75 5.44 -14.40 -2.23
C ILE A 75 6.20 -13.86 -1.02
N LYS A 76 7.54 -13.98 -1.01
CA LYS A 76 8.38 -13.43 0.07
C LYS A 76 8.48 -11.90 -0.04
N VAL A 77 8.06 -11.18 1.00
CA VAL A 77 8.13 -9.71 1.08
C VAL A 77 9.03 -9.15 2.18
N HIS A 78 9.47 -9.99 3.13
CA HIS A 78 10.26 -9.53 4.30
C HIS A 78 11.60 -8.87 3.96
N ASP A 79 12.20 -9.22 2.82
CA ASP A 79 13.48 -8.64 2.38
C ASP A 79 13.26 -7.47 1.39
N GLN A 80 12.01 -7.04 1.18
CA GLN A 80 11.70 -5.96 0.25
C GLN A 80 11.58 -4.63 1.00
N PRO A 81 12.00 -3.50 0.38
CA PRO A 81 11.66 -2.18 0.89
C PRO A 81 10.15 -2.04 1.10
N PHE A 82 9.74 -1.35 2.17
CA PHE A 82 8.32 -1.27 2.56
C PHE A 82 7.40 -0.76 1.43
N PRO A 83 7.73 0.32 0.68
CA PRO A 83 6.89 0.75 -0.44
C PRO A 83 6.71 -0.32 -1.52
N LYS A 84 7.74 -1.15 -1.74
CA LYS A 84 7.67 -2.27 -2.68
C LYS A 84 6.78 -3.40 -2.15
N ALA A 85 6.80 -3.68 -0.84
CA ALA A 85 5.90 -4.66 -0.25
C ALA A 85 4.43 -4.24 -0.36
N VAL A 86 4.12 -2.95 -0.16
CA VAL A 86 2.77 -2.40 -0.39
C VAL A 86 2.36 -2.52 -1.86
N ALA A 87 3.25 -2.17 -2.80
CA ALA A 87 2.96 -2.34 -4.23
C ALA A 87 2.77 -3.82 -4.62
N ILE A 88 3.50 -4.76 -4.01
CA ILE A 88 3.32 -6.20 -4.21
C ILE A 88 1.95 -6.65 -3.66
N TYR A 89 1.50 -6.12 -2.52
CA TYR A 89 0.17 -6.39 -1.99
C TYR A 89 -0.92 -5.95 -2.97
N GLU A 90 -0.87 -4.71 -3.44
CA GLU A 90 -1.81 -4.18 -4.43
C GLU A 90 -1.84 -5.03 -5.71
N ALA A 91 -0.66 -5.37 -6.24
CA ALA A 91 -0.55 -6.22 -7.42
C ALA A 91 -1.09 -7.64 -7.19
N ALA A 92 -0.94 -8.18 -5.98
CA ALA A 92 -1.46 -9.49 -5.62
C ALA A 92 -3.00 -9.49 -5.54
N GLU A 93 -3.60 -8.41 -5.07
CA GLU A 93 -5.06 -8.20 -5.10
C GLU A 93 -5.57 -8.05 -6.53
N VAL A 94 -4.92 -7.24 -7.37
CA VAL A 94 -5.28 -7.07 -8.79
C VAL A 94 -5.24 -8.40 -9.54
N LEU A 95 -4.20 -9.20 -9.31
CA LEU A 95 -4.07 -10.52 -9.92
C LEU A 95 -4.95 -11.59 -9.27
N ASP A 96 -5.52 -11.34 -8.09
CA ASP A 96 -6.24 -12.33 -7.29
C ASP A 96 -5.36 -13.60 -7.15
N ILE A 97 -4.17 -13.41 -6.56
CA ILE A 97 -3.13 -14.44 -6.46
C ILE A 97 -3.62 -15.63 -5.63
N LYS A 98 -3.37 -16.84 -6.14
CA LYS A 98 -3.71 -18.11 -5.50
C LYS A 98 -2.45 -18.90 -5.12
N PRO A 99 -2.37 -19.47 -3.90
CA PRO A 99 -3.31 -19.28 -2.78
C PRO A 99 -3.28 -17.85 -2.21
N PRO A 100 -4.25 -17.45 -1.37
CA PRO A 100 -4.22 -16.16 -0.67
C PRO A 100 -2.89 -15.95 0.10
N GLN A 101 -2.41 -14.71 0.16
CA GLN A 101 -1.10 -14.35 0.73
C GLN A 101 -1.25 -13.45 1.98
N PRO A 102 -1.90 -13.91 3.07
CA PRO A 102 -2.23 -13.05 4.21
C PRO A 102 -1.00 -12.50 4.95
N HIS A 103 0.15 -13.17 4.84
CA HIS A 103 1.40 -12.70 5.45
C HIS A 103 1.92 -11.40 4.85
N ILE A 104 1.54 -11.04 3.61
CA ILE A 104 1.93 -9.75 3.02
C ILE A 104 1.26 -8.60 3.78
N ALA A 105 -0.05 -8.71 4.03
CA ALA A 105 -0.78 -7.74 4.84
C ALA A 105 -0.27 -7.73 6.29
N GLY A 106 0.04 -8.91 6.84
CA GLY A 106 0.66 -9.04 8.16
C GLY A 106 1.99 -8.30 8.27
N PHE A 107 2.87 -8.42 7.25
CA PHE A 107 4.12 -7.69 7.18
C PHE A 107 3.90 -6.17 7.16
N ILE A 108 2.96 -5.68 6.34
CA ILE A 108 2.66 -4.25 6.23
C ILE A 108 2.20 -3.68 7.57
N VAL A 109 1.23 -4.34 8.22
CA VAL A 109 0.72 -3.93 9.54
C VAL A 109 1.82 -3.99 10.60
N GLY A 110 2.63 -5.05 10.61
CA GLY A 110 3.75 -5.21 11.54
C GLY A 110 4.79 -4.11 11.37
N HIS A 111 5.14 -3.76 10.13
CA HIS A 111 6.07 -2.67 9.84
C HIS A 111 5.55 -1.35 10.38
N LEU A 112 4.29 -0.99 10.06
CA LEU A 112 3.67 0.25 10.53
C LEU A 112 3.57 0.34 12.05
N SER A 113 3.36 -0.79 12.74
CA SER A 113 3.17 -0.82 14.19
C SER A 113 4.48 -0.65 14.98
N HIS A 114 5.62 -0.95 14.37
CA HIS A 114 6.90 -1.07 15.09
C HIS A 114 8.00 -0.16 14.54
N ASN A 115 7.79 0.51 13.41
CA ASN A 115 8.76 1.39 12.80
C ASN A 115 8.24 2.82 12.72
N LYS A 116 9.19 3.76 12.76
CA LYS A 116 8.92 5.16 12.54
C LYS A 116 8.48 5.37 11.10
N ILE A 117 7.24 5.85 10.91
CA ILE A 117 6.64 6.01 9.58
C ILE A 117 7.28 7.20 8.88
N THR A 118 7.80 6.98 7.67
CA THR A 118 8.32 8.05 6.81
C THR A 118 7.21 8.64 5.94
N PRO A 119 7.40 9.84 5.36
CA PRO A 119 6.46 10.39 4.37
C PRO A 119 6.18 9.43 3.21
N ALA A 120 7.20 8.71 2.73
CA ALA A 120 7.04 7.74 1.65
C ALA A 120 6.12 6.57 2.06
N ASP A 121 6.30 6.04 3.27
CA ASP A 121 5.48 4.94 3.81
C ASP A 121 4.03 5.37 4.01
N MET A 122 3.82 6.58 4.54
CA MET A 122 2.50 7.16 4.74
C MET A 122 1.75 7.28 3.41
N LEU A 123 2.40 7.86 2.39
CA LEU A 123 1.77 8.10 1.09
C LEU A 123 1.47 6.81 0.32
N VAL A 124 2.37 5.82 0.36
CA VAL A 124 2.13 4.55 -0.34
C VAL A 124 0.99 3.74 0.31
N VAL A 125 0.89 3.77 1.65
CA VAL A 125 -0.23 3.14 2.37
C VAL A 125 -1.53 3.89 2.10
N HIS A 126 -1.52 5.22 2.14
CA HIS A 126 -2.70 6.01 1.83
C HIS A 126 -3.24 5.67 0.43
N LYS A 127 -2.39 5.77 -0.61
CA LYS A 127 -2.79 5.47 -2.00
C LYS A 127 -3.35 4.05 -2.18
N CYS A 128 -2.75 3.06 -1.53
CA CYS A 128 -3.13 1.66 -1.70
C CYS A 128 -4.43 1.30 -0.95
N PHE A 129 -4.70 1.92 0.19
CA PHE A 129 -5.74 1.46 1.11
C PHE A 129 -6.86 2.47 1.37
N TYR A 130 -6.77 3.71 0.88
CA TYR A 130 -7.73 4.77 1.18
C TYR A 130 -9.19 4.42 0.84
N ASP A 131 -9.42 3.80 -0.31
CA ASP A 131 -10.76 3.37 -0.75
C ASP A 131 -11.40 2.35 0.21
N ARG A 132 -10.58 1.64 1.00
CA ARG A 132 -11.01 0.65 2.00
C ARG A 132 -10.65 1.09 3.42
N ARG A 133 -10.40 2.38 3.67
CA ARG A 133 -9.84 2.89 4.93
C ARG A 133 -10.63 2.52 6.19
N GLU A 134 -11.96 2.41 6.08
CA GLU A 134 -12.83 2.11 7.21
C GLU A 134 -12.63 0.67 7.73
N THR A 135 -12.37 -0.26 6.82
CA THR A 135 -12.22 -1.70 7.13
C THR A 135 -10.77 -2.17 7.09
N CYS A 136 -9.87 -1.42 6.45
CA CYS A 136 -8.48 -1.81 6.30
C CYS A 136 -7.65 -1.48 7.54
N LYS A 137 -7.12 -2.52 8.18
CA LYS A 137 -6.24 -2.39 9.35
C LYS A 137 -4.95 -1.61 9.03
N ALA A 138 -4.35 -1.78 7.86
CA ALA A 138 -3.10 -1.11 7.51
C ALA A 138 -3.22 0.42 7.51
N TRP A 139 -4.29 0.95 6.88
CA TRP A 139 -4.52 2.39 6.84
C TRP A 139 -4.77 2.98 8.24
N ARG A 140 -5.64 2.33 9.03
CA ARG A 140 -5.95 2.78 10.40
C ARG A 140 -4.74 2.74 11.33
N VAL A 141 -3.93 1.70 11.23
CA VAL A 141 -2.68 1.60 12.00
C VAL A 141 -1.70 2.69 11.58
N MET A 142 -1.58 2.99 10.29
CA MET A 142 -0.73 4.08 9.80
C MET A 142 -1.15 5.43 10.40
N VAL A 143 -2.43 5.80 10.32
CA VAL A 143 -2.95 7.06 10.89
C VAL A 143 -2.71 7.13 12.39
N HIS A 144 -3.05 6.05 13.11
CA HIS A 144 -2.84 5.97 14.55
C HIS A 144 -1.36 6.16 14.95
N GLN A 145 -0.44 5.47 14.27
CA GLN A 145 0.98 5.53 14.60
C GLN A 145 1.59 6.90 14.26
N VAL A 146 1.20 7.51 13.14
CA VAL A 146 1.61 8.90 12.81
C VAL A 146 1.12 9.86 13.89
N ALA A 147 -0.17 9.83 14.25
CA ALA A 147 -0.74 10.69 15.27
C ALA A 147 -0.07 10.51 16.64
N TRP A 148 0.16 9.26 17.05
CA TRP A 148 0.88 8.95 18.29
C TRP A 148 2.28 9.54 18.29
N TYR A 149 3.08 9.28 17.24
CA TYR A 149 4.47 9.73 17.19
C TYR A 149 4.62 11.24 17.09
N LEU A 150 3.71 11.93 16.39
CA LEU A 150 3.61 13.39 16.40
C LEU A 150 3.32 13.91 17.82
N SER A 151 2.48 13.21 18.56
CA SER A 151 2.02 13.65 19.88
C SER A 151 2.98 13.32 21.02
N THR A 152 3.83 12.30 20.85
CA THR A 152 4.79 11.85 21.88
C THR A 152 6.23 12.25 21.58
N SER A 153 6.42 13.22 20.68
CA SER A 153 7.73 13.75 20.29
C SER A 153 8.72 12.68 19.82
N LYS A 154 8.22 11.60 19.20
CA LYS A 154 9.05 10.58 18.55
C LYS A 154 9.62 11.07 17.21
N TYR A 155 8.96 12.04 16.60
CA TYR A 155 9.50 12.83 15.49
C TYR A 155 10.25 14.06 16.02
N THR A 156 11.34 14.40 15.34
CA THR A 156 11.91 15.75 15.42
C THR A 156 10.95 16.74 14.75
N ALA A 157 11.15 18.04 15.01
CA ALA A 157 10.34 19.08 14.38
C ALA A 157 10.43 19.04 12.85
N GLU A 158 11.62 18.74 12.30
CA GLU A 158 11.85 18.62 10.86
C GLU A 158 11.09 17.44 10.26
N GLU A 159 11.20 16.24 10.85
CA GLU A 159 10.48 15.06 10.36
C GLU A 159 8.95 15.23 10.46
N ALA A 160 8.47 15.86 11.53
CA ALA A 160 7.04 16.17 11.67
C ALA A 160 6.57 17.14 10.58
N LEU A 161 7.39 18.13 10.21
CA LEU A 161 7.10 19.06 9.14
C LEU A 161 7.08 18.37 7.77
N GLU A 162 8.02 17.46 7.51
CA GLU A 162 8.04 16.66 6.28
C GLU A 162 6.80 15.78 6.14
N LEU A 163 6.38 15.12 7.22
CA LEU A 163 5.14 14.34 7.25
C LEU A 163 3.92 15.20 6.96
N LYS A 164 3.80 16.35 7.64
CA LYS A 164 2.69 17.28 7.39
C LYS A 164 2.66 17.76 5.94
N ARG A 165 3.82 18.18 5.38
CA ARG A 165 3.94 18.61 3.98
C ARG A 165 3.53 17.50 3.00
N ALA A 166 3.90 16.25 3.28
CA ALA A 166 3.48 15.13 2.46
C ALA A 166 1.97 14.87 2.56
N ALA A 167 1.41 14.92 3.77
CA ALA A 167 -0.02 14.73 4.02
C ALA A 167 -0.88 15.81 3.34
N MET A 168 -0.40 17.05 3.22
CA MET A 168 -1.12 18.15 2.56
C MET A 168 -1.49 17.87 1.08
N GLN A 169 -0.89 16.87 0.44
CA GLN A 169 -1.31 16.40 -0.88
C GLN A 169 -2.70 15.70 -0.86
N TYR A 170 -3.16 15.31 0.32
CA TYR A 170 -4.38 14.54 0.59
C TYR A 170 -5.10 15.14 1.81
N PRO A 171 -5.98 16.15 1.64
CA PRO A 171 -6.67 16.81 2.75
C PRO A 171 -7.35 15.83 3.73
N GLU A 172 -7.96 14.77 3.20
CA GLU A 172 -8.57 13.69 3.97
C GLU A 172 -7.62 12.94 4.92
N LEU A 173 -6.33 12.90 4.59
CA LEU A 173 -5.29 12.27 5.40
C LEU A 173 -4.86 13.20 6.52
N VAL A 174 -4.81 14.51 6.25
CA VAL A 174 -4.57 15.54 7.26
C VAL A 174 -5.68 15.48 8.31
N ASP A 175 -6.94 15.53 7.87
CA ASP A 175 -8.11 15.47 8.76
C ASP A 175 -8.10 14.20 9.62
N ALA A 176 -7.77 13.05 9.03
CA ALA A 176 -7.71 11.79 9.76
C ALA A 176 -6.61 11.76 10.82
N VAL A 177 -5.42 12.31 10.52
CA VAL A 177 -4.32 12.38 11.48
C VAL A 177 -4.65 13.36 12.59
N ASP A 178 -5.17 14.54 12.27
CA ASP A 178 -5.53 15.57 13.25
C ASP A 178 -6.64 15.08 14.18
N TRP A 179 -7.69 14.47 13.63
CA TRP A 179 -8.76 13.85 14.43
C TRP A 179 -8.20 12.76 15.36
N GLN A 180 -7.29 11.93 14.86
CA GLN A 180 -6.68 10.87 15.66
C GLN A 180 -5.76 11.44 16.75
N VAL A 181 -5.09 12.58 16.52
CA VAL A 181 -4.33 13.29 17.56
C VAL A 181 -5.26 13.78 18.66
N ASP A 182 -6.38 14.40 18.30
CA ASP A 182 -7.39 14.87 19.25
C ASP A 182 -7.99 13.72 20.07
N GLU A 183 -8.26 12.57 19.43
CA GLU A 183 -8.78 11.37 20.10
C GLU A 183 -7.78 10.80 21.11
N LEU A 184 -6.51 10.69 20.73
CA LEU A 184 -5.47 10.11 21.58
C LEU A 184 -5.03 11.06 22.71
N PHE A 185 -5.11 12.37 22.48
CA PHE A 185 -4.59 13.39 23.40
C PHE A 185 -5.58 14.57 23.56
N PRO A 186 -6.81 14.33 24.06
CA PRO A 186 -7.88 15.32 24.09
C PRO A 186 -7.57 16.58 24.91
N ASN A 187 -6.64 16.48 25.86
CA ASN A 187 -6.24 17.59 26.72
C ASN A 187 -5.07 18.40 26.16
N LYS A 188 -4.36 17.91 25.14
CA LYS A 188 -3.11 18.53 24.69
C LYS A 188 -3.35 19.86 23.98
N ARG A 189 -4.44 19.97 23.21
CA ARG A 189 -4.87 21.21 22.56
C ARG A 189 -5.27 22.27 23.58
N LYS A 190 -6.06 21.87 24.60
CA LYS A 190 -6.43 22.73 25.73
C LYS A 190 -5.22 23.24 26.50
N PHE A 191 -4.24 22.39 26.79
CA PHE A 191 -3.01 22.81 27.46
C PHE A 191 -2.16 23.75 26.60
N ALA A 192 -2.06 23.51 25.28
CA ALA A 192 -1.34 24.41 24.38
C ALA A 192 -2.02 25.79 24.24
N GLU A 193 -3.35 25.82 24.18
CA GLU A 193 -4.15 27.06 24.16
C GLU A 193 -4.02 27.84 25.47
N GLN A 194 -4.07 27.15 26.62
CA GLN A 194 -3.86 27.76 27.94
C GLN A 194 -2.44 28.33 28.10
N LEU A 195 -1.43 27.62 27.60
CA LEU A 195 -0.04 28.08 27.64
C LEU A 195 0.17 29.29 26.72
N ALA A 196 -0.35 29.27 25.49
CA ALA A 196 -0.26 30.41 24.58
C ALA A 196 -1.01 31.65 25.10
N ALA A 197 -2.14 31.46 25.78
CA ALA A 197 -2.86 32.54 26.45
C ALA A 197 -2.05 33.14 27.62
N ALA A 198 -1.45 32.30 28.45
CA ALA A 198 -0.60 32.75 29.56
C ALA A 198 0.68 33.47 29.07
N GLU A 199 1.29 33.00 27.98
CA GLU A 199 2.44 33.66 27.35
C GLU A 199 2.05 35.03 26.75
N ALA A 200 0.90 35.13 26.09
CA ALA A 200 0.39 36.41 25.57
C ALA A 200 0.01 37.41 26.68
N GLU A 201 -0.50 36.94 27.82
CA GLU A 201 -0.74 37.78 29.01
C GLU A 201 0.58 38.27 29.63
N ALA A 202 1.62 37.42 29.68
CA ALA A 202 2.94 37.78 30.20
C ALA A 202 3.73 38.73 29.27
N GLU A 203 3.50 38.69 27.96
CA GLU A 203 4.09 39.65 27.00
C GLU A 203 3.35 41.00 26.96
N ALA A 204 2.14 41.07 27.55
CA ALA A 204 1.32 42.28 27.62
C ALA A 204 1.51 43.09 28.92
N GLU A 205 2.24 42.56 29.92
CA GLU A 205 2.71 43.24 31.13
C GLU A 205 4.11 43.86 30.95
#